data_AF-A0AA38FQI8-F1
#
_entry.id   AF-A0AA38FQI8-F1
#
_cell.length_a   1.000
_cell.length_b   1.000
_cell.length_c   1.000
_cell.angle_alpha   90.00
_cell.angle_beta   90.00
_cell.angle_gamma   90.00
#
_symmetry.space_group_name_H-M   'P 1'
#
loop_
_entity.id
_entity.type
_entity.pdbx_description
1 polymer ?
#
loop_
_entity_poly.entity_id
_entity_poly.type
_entity_poly.pdbx_seq_one_letter_code
_entity_poly.pdbx_strand_id
1 'polypeptide(L)' 'VERVLELAHIAANKNTVPGDVSAMVPGGIRMGTPALTSRGFTEDDFAKVAEFFDHAVQLAIKIKSETT' A
#
# COMPACT_ATOMS: atom_id res chain seq x y z
N VAL A 1 7.60 -0.05 0.02
CA VAL A 1 6.21 0.28 0.39
C VAL A 1 5.49 -0.91 1.01
N GLU A 2 5.26 -2.04 0.32
CA GLU A 2 4.57 -3.21 0.89
C GLU A 2 5.06 -3.63 2.28
N ARG A 3 6.38 -3.79 2.48
CA ARG A 3 6.93 -4.16 3.80
C ARG A 3 6.59 -3.15 4.90
N VAL A 4 6.52 -1.86 4.58
CA VAL A 4 6.14 -0.81 5.53
C VAL A 4 4.65 -0.92 5.87
N LEU A 5 3.80 -1.17 4.87
CA LEU A 5 2.37 -1.41 5.07
C LEU A 5 2.14 -2.65 5.97
N GLU A 6 2.86 -3.74 5.72
CA GLU A 6 2.79 -4.97 6.52
C GLU A 6 3.13 -4.71 7.99
N LEU A 7 4.22 -3.96 8.25
CA LEU A 7 4.62 -3.56 9.60
C LEU A 7 3.62 -2.61 10.27
N ALA A 8 2.85 -1.86 9.49
CA ALA A 8 1.76 -1.00 9.96
C ALA A 8 0.40 -1.73 10.04
N HIS A 9 0.39 -3.07 9.96
CA HIS A 9 -0.81 -3.90 9.96
C HIS A 9 -1.79 -3.67 8.80
N ILE A 10 -1.27 -3.20 7.66
CA ILE A 10 -2.02 -3.03 6.41
C ILE A 10 -1.61 -4.14 5.44
N ALA A 11 -2.46 -5.15 5.29
CA ALA A 11 -2.23 -6.26 4.36
C ALA A 11 -2.48 -5.80 2.92
N ALA A 12 -1.42 -5.73 2.11
CA ALA A 12 -1.47 -5.37 0.70
C ALA A 12 -0.48 -6.23 -0.11
N ASN A 13 -0.65 -6.29 -1.43
CA ASN A 13 0.17 -7.11 -2.30
C ASN A 13 0.89 -6.27 -3.36
N LYS A 14 2.20 -6.48 -3.52
CA LYS A 14 2.98 -5.98 -4.65
C LYS A 14 2.43 -6.55 -5.96
N ASN A 15 2.24 -5.70 -6.96
CA ASN A 15 1.71 -6.11 -8.26
C ASN A 15 2.46 -5.40 -9.38
N THR A 16 2.82 -6.13 -10.44
CA THR A 16 3.42 -5.54 -11.63
C THR A 16 2.46 -4.57 -12.30
N VAL A 17 3.01 -3.52 -12.88
CA VAL A 17 2.28 -2.54 -13.69
C VAL A 17 2.87 -2.46 -15.10
N PRO A 18 2.11 -2.00 -16.11
CA PRO A 18 2.65 -1.83 -17.45
C PRO A 18 3.94 -1.00 -17.44
N GLY A 19 5.00 -1.53 -18.05
CA GLY A 19 6.33 -0.91 -18.07
C GLY A 19 7.33 -1.47 -17.06
N ASP A 20 6.90 -2.30 -16.11
CA ASP A 20 7.83 -2.99 -15.21
C ASP A 20 8.71 -3.99 -15.97
N VAL A 21 10.02 -3.90 -15.77
CA VAL A 21 11.02 -4.81 -16.36
C VAL A 21 11.23 -6.05 -15.48
N SER A 22 10.88 -5.99 -14.19
CA SER A 22 11.13 -7.05 -13.21
C SER A 22 9.87 -7.41 -12.44
N ALA A 23 9.53 -8.71 -12.43
CA ALA A 23 8.48 -9.25 -11.58
C ALA A 23 8.90 -9.35 -10.09
N MET A 24 10.21 -9.33 -9.81
CA MET A 24 10.75 -9.42 -8.44
C MET A 24 10.69 -8.09 -7.70
N VAL A 25 10.74 -6.97 -8.44
CA VAL A 25 10.64 -5.61 -7.89
C VAL A 25 9.61 -4.83 -8.71
N PRO A 26 8.31 -5.14 -8.54
CA PRO A 26 7.25 -4.46 -9.25
C PRO A 26 7.06 -3.03 -8.74
N GLY A 27 6.61 -2.13 -9.63
CA GLY A 27 6.36 -0.72 -9.33
C GLY A 27 5.01 -0.44 -8.66
N GLY A 28 4.08 -1.41 -8.64
CA GLY A 28 2.71 -1.22 -8.18
C GLY A 28 2.31 -1.94 -6.89
N ILE A 29 1.18 -1.52 -6.33
CA ILE A 29 0.47 -2.19 -5.24
C ILE A 29 -0.99 -2.37 -5.66
N ARG A 30 -1.54 -3.56 -5.42
CA ARG A 30 -2.97 -3.85 -5.61
C ARG A 30 -3.70 -3.68 -4.28
N MET A 31 -4.80 -2.92 -4.31
CA MET A 31 -5.70 -2.72 -3.19
C MET A 31 -7.06 -3.31 -3.49
N GLY A 32 -7.75 -3.81 -2.47
CA GLY A 32 -9.08 -4.40 -2.59
C GLY A 32 -10.00 -3.94 -1.45
N THR A 33 -11.22 -3.56 -1.81
CA THR A 33 -12.28 -3.17 -0.87
C THR A 33 -13.12 -4.32 -0.29
N PRO A 34 -13.30 -5.51 -0.93
CA PRO A 34 -14.30 -6.49 -0.49
C PRO A 34 -14.18 -6.93 0.98
N ALA A 35 -12.97 -7.11 1.49
CA ALA A 35 -12.73 -7.56 2.86
C ALA A 35 -13.15 -6.52 3.91
N LEU A 36 -12.93 -5.24 3.63
CA LEU A 36 -13.30 -4.14 4.53
C LEU A 36 -14.78 -3.77 4.39
N THR A 37 -15.31 -3.77 3.16
CA THR A 37 -16.75 -3.57 2.92
C THR A 37 -17.59 -4.64 3.61
N SER A 38 -17.16 -5.90 3.60
CA SER A 38 -17.82 -7.00 4.34
C SER A 38 -17.82 -6.80 5.86
N ARG A 39 -16.98 -5.89 6.37
CA ARG A 39 -16.90 -5.49 7.80
C ARG A 39 -17.64 -4.19 8.09
N GLY A 40 -18.38 -3.65 7.13
CA GLY A 40 -19.20 -2.45 7.29
C GLY A 40 -18.49 -1.14 6.99
N PHE A 41 -17.33 -1.16 6.32
CA PHE A 41 -16.67 0.08 5.91
C PHE A 41 -17.47 0.81 4.83
N THR A 42 -17.64 2.10 5.04
CA THR A 42 -18.27 3.06 4.11
C THR A 42 -17.21 3.86 3.36
N GLU A 43 -17.64 4.70 2.42
CA GLU A 43 -16.78 5.61 1.66
C GLU A 43 -15.92 6.51 2.57
N ASP A 44 -16.50 7.01 3.66
CA ASP A 44 -15.79 7.85 4.65
C ASP A 44 -14.71 7.06 5.40
N ASP A 45 -14.95 5.77 5.67
CA ASP A 45 -13.93 4.91 6.26
C ASP A 45 -12.79 4.63 5.27
N PHE A 46 -13.11 4.47 3.98
CA PHE A 46 -12.12 4.30 2.93
C PHE A 46 -11.27 5.55 2.69
N ALA A 47 -11.80 6.75 2.94
CA ALA A 47 -11.00 7.97 2.95
C ALA A 47 -9.88 7.88 4.01
N LYS A 48 -10.20 7.43 5.23
CA LYS A 48 -9.21 7.19 6.29
C LYS A 48 -8.22 6.07 5.93
N VAL A 49 -8.69 5.00 5.28
CA VAL A 49 -7.81 3.94 4.77
C VAL A 49 -6.79 4.51 3.78
N ALA A 50 -7.23 5.41 2.88
CA ALA A 50 -6.35 6.07 1.93
C ALA A 50 -5.30 6.96 2.63
N GLU A 51 -5.69 7.68 3.67
CA GLU A 51 -4.77 8.47 4.51
C GLU A 51 -3.69 7.59 5.17
N PHE A 52 -4.08 6.45 5.76
CA PHE A 52 -3.10 5.51 6.34
C PHE A 52 -2.14 4.96 5.28
N PHE A 53 -2.64 4.71 4.07
CA PHE A 53 -1.82 4.27 2.95
C PHE A 53 -0.82 5.33 2.52
N ASP A 54 -1.25 6.59 2.38
CA ASP A 54 -0.36 7.71 2.04
C ASP A 54 0.75 7.87 3.09
N HIS A 55 0.40 7.88 4.38
CA HIS A 55 1.38 7.95 5.46
C HIS A 55 2.43 6.84 5.37
N ALA A 56 2.02 5.60 5.08
CA ALA A 56 2.94 4.48 4.91
C ALA A 56 3.84 4.63 3.66
N VAL A 57 3.32 5.19 2.57
CA VAL A 57 4.10 5.51 1.36
C VAL A 57 5.13 6.59 1.66
N GLN A 58 4.74 7.70 2.30
CA GLN A 58 5.66 8.77 2.67
C GLN A 58 6.77 8.26 3.60
N LEU A 59 6.42 7.44 4.58
CA LEU A 59 7.39 6.79 5.46
C LEU A 59 8.37 5.90 4.67
N ALA A 60 7.87 5.10 3.73
CA ALA A 60 8.72 4.26 2.89
C ALA A 60 9.68 5.09 2.02
N ILE A 61 9.24 6.24 1.49
CA ILE A 61 10.08 7.17 0.73
C ILE A 61 11.18 7.73 1.63
N LYS A 62 10.82 8.20 2.83
CA LYS A 62 11.78 8.72 3.82
C LYS A 62 12.84 7.69 4.20
N ILE A 63 12.42 6.48 4.57
CA ILE A 63 13.35 5.38 4.90
C ILE A 63 14.30 5.09 3.73
N LYS A 64 13.77 5.06 2.50
CA LYS A 64 14.58 4.85 1.30
C LYS A 64 15.63 5.94 1.14
N SER A 65 15.27 7.21 1.36
CA SER A 65 16.22 8.32 1.27
C SER A 65 17.30 8.33 2.37
N GLU A 66 17.02 7.73 3.53
CA GLU A 66 17.98 7.65 4.64
C GLU A 66 18.90 6.42 4.55
N THR A 67 18.48 5.38 3.82
CA THR A 67 19.22 4.10 3.69
C THR A 67 20.01 4.01 2.38
N THR A 68 19.83 4.96 1.46
CA THR A 68 20.54 5.06 0.18
C THR A 68 21.61 6.13 0.27
#